data_AF-A0A963LID8-F1
#
_entry.id   AF-A0A963LID8-F1
#
_cell.length_a   1.000
_cell.length_b   1.000
_cell.length_c   1.000
_cell.angle_alpha   90.00
_cell.angle_beta   90.00
_cell.angle_gamma   90.00
#
_symmetry.space_group_name_H-M   'P 1'
#
loop_
_entity.id
_entity.type
_entity.pdbx_description
1 polymer ?
#
loop_
_entity_poly.entity_id
_entity_poly.type
_entity_poly.pdbx_seq_one_letter_code
_entity_poly.pdbx_strand_id
1 'polypeptide(L)'
;DEAIVVKTGRAEFAVLDRALVTKVPDEGVKVQVEPYARRRFDGLRADTPEEETAFTADGKPYTVQRFVLGSAPAKLPIPEVRCPELQELIQQMEQLPAPDGYRRITHLLVDAGARDFTWVDPLSKDIIATPPAISFTVTTAKFQGRVTVLYERGFDVYAVELRRDGALVERVDEVFFDSLGGTLERLIDDGNWRRIRVQCLSGRKAVRH
;
A
#
# COMPACT_ATOMS: atom_id res chain seq x y z
N ASP A 1 -9.04 -24.52 -20.62
CA ASP A 1 -7.65 -24.05 -20.74
C ASP A 1 -7.32 -22.73 -20.05
N GLU A 2 -8.30 -21.99 -19.53
CA GLU A 2 -8.08 -20.67 -18.92
C GLU A 2 -7.83 -20.67 -17.39
N ALA A 3 -8.00 -21.81 -16.72
CA ALA A 3 -7.88 -21.91 -15.26
C ALA A 3 -6.85 -22.97 -14.85
N ILE A 4 -6.17 -22.71 -13.74
CA ILE A 4 -5.27 -23.66 -13.07
C ILE A 4 -5.99 -24.20 -11.85
N VAL A 5 -6.12 -25.53 -11.75
CA VAL A 5 -6.76 -26.19 -10.61
C VAL A 5 -5.68 -26.70 -9.66
N VAL A 6 -5.68 -26.21 -8.43
CA VAL A 6 -4.75 -26.62 -7.38
C VAL A 6 -5.50 -27.45 -6.35
N LYS A 7 -5.10 -28.71 -6.18
CA LYS A 7 -5.65 -29.56 -5.12
C LYS A 7 -5.13 -29.10 -3.75
N THR A 8 -6.01 -28.64 -2.88
CA THR A 8 -5.69 -28.16 -1.52
C THR A 8 -5.95 -29.21 -0.44
N GLY A 9 -6.86 -30.14 -0.71
CA GLY A 9 -7.25 -31.21 0.22
C GLY A 9 -7.67 -32.50 -0.50
N ARG A 10 -8.23 -33.49 0.20
CA ARG A 10 -8.61 -34.79 -0.42
C ARG A 10 -9.60 -34.61 -1.57
N ALA A 11 -10.60 -33.75 -1.36
CA ALA A 11 -11.64 -33.39 -2.31
C ALA A 11 -11.84 -31.86 -2.40
N GLU A 12 -10.80 -31.09 -2.05
CA GLU A 12 -10.82 -29.63 -2.07
C GLU A 12 -9.84 -29.12 -3.13
N PHE A 13 -10.30 -28.11 -3.86
CA PHE A 13 -9.56 -27.52 -4.96
C PHE A 13 -9.71 -26.00 -4.92
N ALA A 14 -8.63 -25.29 -5.20
CA ALA A 14 -8.63 -23.89 -5.53
C ALA A 14 -8.54 -23.72 -7.04
N VAL A 15 -9.23 -22.73 -7.58
CA VAL A 15 -9.18 -22.36 -9.00
C VAL A 15 -8.48 -21.03 -9.12
N LEU A 16 -7.41 -20.99 -9.92
CA LEU A 16 -6.65 -19.77 -10.19
C LEU A 16 -6.88 -19.35 -11.64
N ASP A 17 -7.10 -18.06 -11.85
CA ASP A 17 -7.11 -17.46 -13.18
C ASP A 17 -5.69 -17.49 -13.76
N ARG A 18 -5.51 -18.13 -14.91
CA ARG A 18 -4.21 -18.28 -15.56
C ARG A 18 -3.61 -16.94 -16.01
N ALA A 19 -4.43 -15.93 -16.28
CA ALA A 19 -3.96 -14.59 -16.64
C ALA A 19 -3.34 -13.85 -15.43
N LEU A 20 -3.74 -14.20 -14.21
CA LEU A 20 -3.32 -13.50 -13.00
C LEU A 20 -2.14 -14.16 -12.29
N VAL A 21 -1.78 -15.40 -12.60
CA VAL A 21 -0.63 -16.05 -11.93
C VAL A 21 0.71 -15.47 -12.38
N THR A 22 1.69 -15.45 -11.48
CA THR A 22 3.08 -15.09 -11.80
C THR A 22 3.79 -16.18 -12.60
N LYS A 23 3.35 -17.44 -12.46
CA LYS A 23 3.90 -18.60 -13.16
C LYS A 23 2.83 -19.68 -13.32
N VAL A 24 2.76 -20.28 -14.50
CA VAL A 24 1.98 -21.50 -14.75
C VAL A 24 2.84 -22.71 -14.37
N PRO A 25 2.46 -23.51 -13.36
CA PRO A 25 3.19 -24.71 -13.00
C PRO A 25 2.88 -25.85 -13.98
N ASP A 26 3.83 -26.77 -14.16
CA ASP A 26 3.57 -28.05 -14.84
C ASP A 26 2.59 -28.90 -14.02
N GLU A 27 1.84 -29.76 -14.69
CA GLU A 27 0.90 -30.66 -14.03
C GLU A 27 1.61 -31.59 -13.04
N GLY A 28 1.00 -31.81 -11.88
CA GLY A 28 1.55 -32.65 -10.80
C GLY A 28 2.62 -31.98 -9.92
N VAL A 29 3.05 -30.75 -10.24
CA VAL A 29 4.00 -29.99 -9.41
C VAL A 29 3.31 -29.49 -8.14
N LYS A 30 3.95 -29.68 -6.99
CA LYS A 30 3.52 -29.07 -5.73
C LYS A 30 3.81 -27.58 -5.78
N VAL A 31 2.81 -26.76 -5.47
CA VAL A 31 2.92 -25.30 -5.48
C VAL A 31 2.57 -24.69 -4.14
N GLN A 32 3.20 -23.55 -3.85
CA GLN A 32 2.73 -22.58 -2.87
C GLN A 32 2.03 -21.46 -3.64
N VAL A 33 0.82 -21.12 -3.21
CA VAL A 33 -0.02 -20.10 -3.82
C VAL A 33 -0.26 -19.02 -2.79
N GLU A 34 0.10 -17.79 -3.12
CA GLU A 34 -0.11 -16.62 -2.27
C GLU A 34 -1.00 -15.63 -3.05
N PRO A 35 -2.31 -15.58 -2.76
CA PRO A 35 -3.18 -14.56 -3.31
C PRO A 35 -2.85 -13.19 -2.72
N TYR A 36 -3.40 -12.14 -3.33
CA TYR A 36 -3.29 -10.79 -2.80
C TYR A 36 -3.84 -10.72 -1.37
N ALA A 37 -3.11 -10.01 -0.51
CA ALA A 37 -3.57 -9.60 0.80
C ALA A 37 -3.14 -8.16 1.03
N ARG A 38 -4.08 -7.31 1.44
CA ARG A 38 -3.78 -5.93 1.86
C ARG A 38 -2.84 -5.97 3.05
N ARG A 39 -1.81 -5.13 3.02
CA ARG A 39 -0.78 -5.04 4.06
C ARG A 39 -0.66 -3.62 4.58
N ARG A 40 -0.09 -3.50 5.77
CA ARG A 40 0.36 -2.24 6.35
C ARG A 40 1.84 -2.02 6.03
N PHE A 41 2.36 -0.84 6.37
CA PHE A 41 3.78 -0.51 6.19
C PHE A 41 4.73 -1.33 7.06
N ASP A 42 4.23 -2.00 8.12
CA ASP A 42 4.99 -2.98 8.92
C ASP A 42 5.09 -4.37 8.26
N GLY A 43 4.48 -4.55 7.09
CA GLY A 43 4.44 -5.82 6.36
C GLY A 43 3.38 -6.82 6.83
N LEU A 44 2.71 -6.56 7.95
CA LEU A 44 1.60 -7.38 8.44
C LEU A 44 0.36 -7.15 7.57
N ARG A 45 -0.56 -8.11 7.59
CA ARG A 45 -1.82 -7.96 6.86
C ARG A 45 -2.67 -6.89 7.53
N ALA A 46 -3.49 -6.18 6.76
CA ALA A 46 -4.37 -5.13 7.27
C ALA A 46 -5.41 -5.65 8.27
N ASP A 47 -5.75 -6.94 8.23
CA ASP A 47 -6.63 -7.63 9.20
C ASP A 47 -5.88 -8.13 10.45
N THR A 48 -4.58 -7.86 10.59
CA THR A 48 -3.81 -8.23 11.78
C THR A 48 -4.17 -7.29 12.94
N PRO A 49 -4.54 -7.80 14.13
CA PRO A 49 -4.93 -6.99 15.28
C PRO A 49 -3.83 -6.03 15.72
N GLU A 50 -4.23 -4.87 16.24
CA GLU A 50 -3.33 -3.96 16.94
C GLU A 50 -3.26 -4.36 18.42
N GLU A 51 -2.05 -4.40 18.97
CA GLU A 51 -1.83 -4.64 20.40
C GLU A 51 -1.33 -3.35 21.05
N GLU A 52 -1.97 -2.94 22.14
CA GLU A 52 -1.59 -1.77 22.92
C GLU A 52 -1.51 -2.15 24.39
N THR A 53 -0.46 -1.69 25.08
CA THR A 53 -0.38 -1.84 26.53
C THR A 53 -1.09 -0.67 27.18
N ALA A 54 -2.21 -0.94 27.84
CA ALA A 54 -2.95 0.02 28.64
C ALA A 54 -2.70 -0.20 30.13
N PHE A 55 -3.00 0.81 30.95
CA PHE A 55 -2.80 0.75 32.39
C PHE A 55 -4.15 0.92 33.10
N THR A 56 -4.38 0.13 34.15
CA THR A 56 -5.52 0.34 35.05
C THR A 56 -5.32 1.62 35.86
N ALA A 57 -6.37 2.09 36.54
CA ALA A 57 -6.28 3.24 37.45
C ALA A 57 -5.19 3.07 38.54
N ASP A 58 -4.90 1.81 38.93
CA ASP A 58 -3.86 1.45 39.89
C ASP A 58 -2.46 1.24 39.25
N GLY A 59 -2.31 1.58 37.95
CA GLY A 59 -1.03 1.48 37.23
C GLY A 59 -0.63 0.06 36.81
N LYS A 60 -1.53 -0.94 36.88
CA LYS A 60 -1.23 -2.30 36.43
C LYS A 60 -1.37 -2.40 34.91
N PRO A 61 -0.36 -2.91 34.18
CA PRO A 61 -0.45 -3.05 32.73
C PRO A 61 -1.41 -4.18 32.33
N TYR A 62 -2.14 -3.98 31.23
CA TYR A 62 -2.92 -5.00 30.54
C TYR A 62 -2.86 -4.78 29.03
N THR A 63 -2.96 -5.87 28.26
CA THR A 63 -2.92 -5.82 26.79
C THR A 63 -4.33 -5.64 26.24
N VAL A 64 -4.50 -4.63 25.38
CA VAL A 64 -5.70 -4.43 24.58
C VAL A 64 -5.41 -4.93 23.17
N GLN A 65 -6.19 -5.89 22.69
CA GLN A 65 -6.18 -6.32 21.29
C GLN A 65 -7.36 -5.67 20.57
N ARG A 66 -7.09 -4.84 19.55
CA ARG A 66 -8.10 -4.16 18.75
C ARG A 66 -8.23 -4.84 17.39
N PHE A 67 -9.42 -5.40 17.13
CA PHE A 67 -9.79 -5.96 15.84
C PHE A 67 -10.57 -4.93 15.04
N VAL A 68 -9.98 -4.40 13.97
CA VAL A 68 -10.68 -3.51 13.04
C VAL A 68 -11.28 -4.36 11.92
N LEU A 69 -12.60 -4.58 11.98
CA LEU A 69 -13.32 -5.31 10.94
C LEU A 69 -13.52 -4.42 9.71
N GLY A 70 -13.13 -4.92 8.52
CA GLY A 70 -13.30 -4.22 7.25
C GLY A 70 -11.99 -3.70 6.65
N SER A 71 -12.02 -2.52 6.04
CA SER A 71 -10.86 -1.90 5.37
C SER A 71 -10.11 -0.98 6.35
N ALA A 72 -9.48 -1.59 7.36
CA ALA A 72 -8.56 -0.89 8.25
C ALA A 72 -7.49 -0.19 7.38
N PRO A 73 -7.32 1.15 7.48
CA PRO A 73 -6.31 1.84 6.72
C PRO A 73 -4.92 1.40 7.19
N ALA A 74 -3.97 1.30 6.25
CA ALA A 74 -2.56 1.27 6.63
C ALA A 74 -2.17 2.68 7.06
N LYS A 75 -1.93 2.90 8.36
CA LYS A 75 -1.49 4.21 8.86
C LYS A 75 -0.16 4.60 8.25
N LEU A 76 -0.02 5.84 7.83
CA LEU A 76 1.25 6.35 7.34
C LEU A 76 2.29 6.29 8.49
N PRO A 77 3.55 5.91 8.21
CA PRO A 77 4.61 5.88 9.21
C PRO A 77 5.14 7.31 9.48
N ILE A 78 4.24 8.19 9.92
CA ILE A 78 4.46 9.60 10.20
C ILE A 78 3.97 9.85 11.64
N PRO A 79 4.73 10.57 12.48
CA PRO A 79 4.30 10.91 13.84
C PRO A 79 3.12 11.87 13.81
N GLU A 80 2.56 12.17 14.98
CA GLU A 80 1.60 13.27 15.10
C GLU A 80 2.25 14.59 14.64
N VAL A 81 1.53 15.32 13.78
CA VAL A 81 1.97 16.58 13.17
C VAL A 81 1.13 17.73 13.70
N ARG A 82 1.64 18.96 13.61
CA ARG A 82 0.99 20.16 14.19
C ARG A 82 0.22 20.96 13.15
N CYS A 83 0.67 20.96 11.90
CA CYS A 83 0.05 21.66 10.79
C CYS A 83 -1.31 21.02 10.45
N PRO A 84 -2.43 21.75 10.57
CA PRO A 84 -3.76 21.21 10.26
C PRO A 84 -3.87 20.70 8.81
N GLU A 85 -3.29 21.42 7.86
CA GLU A 85 -3.32 21.04 6.44
C GLU A 85 -2.51 19.76 6.17
N LEU A 86 -1.43 19.51 6.94
CA LEU A 86 -0.72 18.23 6.88
C LEU A 86 -1.54 17.10 7.52
N GLN A 87 -2.26 17.37 8.61
CA GLN A 87 -3.16 16.39 9.24
C GLN A 87 -4.25 15.95 8.26
N GLU A 88 -4.84 16.91 7.54
CA GLU A 88 -5.84 16.63 6.49
C GLU A 88 -5.25 15.81 5.34
N LEU A 89 -4.05 16.15 4.87
CA LEU A 89 -3.36 15.34 3.84
C LEU A 89 -3.13 13.89 4.32
N ILE A 90 -2.65 13.70 5.55
CA ILE A 90 -2.47 12.36 6.14
C ILE A 90 -3.81 11.62 6.19
N GLN A 91 -4.85 12.27 6.72
CA GLN A 91 -6.18 11.69 6.83
C GLN A 91 -6.75 11.30 5.47
N GLN A 92 -6.60 12.16 4.47
CA GLN A 92 -7.08 11.88 3.11
C GLN A 92 -6.31 10.73 2.47
N MET A 93 -4.98 10.67 2.60
CA MET A 93 -4.20 9.51 2.12
C MET A 93 -4.59 8.22 2.83
N GLU A 94 -4.86 8.25 4.14
CA GLU A 94 -5.27 7.07 4.89
C GLU A 94 -6.70 6.64 4.59
N GLN A 95 -7.63 7.57 4.36
CA GLN A 95 -9.05 7.28 4.26
C GLN A 95 -9.59 7.17 2.82
N LEU A 96 -9.06 7.92 1.86
CA LEU A 96 -9.61 7.93 0.51
C LEU A 96 -9.34 6.59 -0.22
N PRO A 97 -10.29 6.15 -1.06
CA PRO A 97 -10.15 4.92 -1.82
C PRO A 97 -9.10 5.07 -2.92
N ALA A 98 -8.45 3.96 -3.27
CA ALA A 98 -7.80 3.83 -4.56
C ALA A 98 -8.87 3.65 -5.66
N PRO A 99 -8.57 3.94 -6.93
CA PRO A 99 -9.56 3.87 -8.02
C PRO A 99 -10.20 2.50 -8.23
N ASP A 100 -9.52 1.43 -7.83
CA ASP A 100 -10.05 0.06 -7.92
C ASP A 100 -11.21 -0.25 -6.95
N GLY A 101 -11.46 0.60 -5.95
CA GLY A 101 -12.56 0.43 -5.00
C GLY A 101 -12.36 -0.62 -3.91
N TYR A 102 -11.25 -1.36 -3.91
CA TYR A 102 -10.91 -2.39 -2.90
C TYR A 102 -9.84 -1.92 -1.93
N ARG A 103 -8.91 -1.11 -2.43
CA ARG A 103 -7.79 -0.54 -1.68
C ARG A 103 -8.10 0.88 -1.25
N ARG A 104 -7.37 1.33 -0.23
CA ARG A 104 -7.21 2.77 0.10
C ARG A 104 -5.91 3.26 -0.52
N ILE A 105 -5.71 4.58 -0.59
CA ILE A 105 -4.45 5.14 -1.12
C ILE A 105 -3.24 4.56 -0.39
N THR A 106 -3.26 4.43 0.94
CA THR A 106 -2.12 3.83 1.67
C THR A 106 -1.84 2.37 1.32
N HIS A 107 -2.85 1.57 0.96
CA HIS A 107 -2.62 0.21 0.47
C HIS A 107 -1.93 0.22 -0.90
N LEU A 108 -2.32 1.14 -1.79
CA LEU A 108 -1.63 1.36 -3.06
C LEU A 108 -0.17 1.75 -2.84
N LEU A 109 0.12 2.60 -1.86
CA LEU A 109 1.49 2.96 -1.50
C LEU A 109 2.30 1.77 -0.98
N VAL A 110 1.71 0.94 -0.13
CA VAL A 110 2.34 -0.31 0.35
C VAL A 110 2.65 -1.23 -0.83
N ASP A 111 1.71 -1.41 -1.74
CA ASP A 111 1.88 -2.24 -2.94
C ASP A 111 2.94 -1.67 -3.89
N ALA A 112 3.08 -0.35 -3.96
CA ALA A 112 4.14 0.34 -4.70
C ALA A 112 5.52 0.32 -4.00
N GLY A 113 5.62 -0.34 -2.83
CA GLY A 113 6.84 -0.43 -2.05
C GLY A 113 7.27 0.90 -1.44
N ALA A 114 6.31 1.76 -1.07
CA ALA A 114 6.59 3.06 -0.48
C ALA A 114 7.33 2.92 0.87
N ARG A 115 8.44 3.64 0.99
CA ARG A 115 9.35 3.65 2.15
C ARG A 115 10.06 4.99 2.29
N ASP A 116 10.93 5.12 3.30
CA ASP A 116 11.75 6.32 3.52
C ASP A 116 10.91 7.61 3.63
N PHE A 117 9.83 7.53 4.41
CA PHE A 117 8.88 8.63 4.57
C PHE A 117 9.54 9.84 5.25
N THR A 118 9.25 11.01 4.72
CA THR A 118 9.63 12.32 5.28
C THR A 118 8.49 13.29 5.07
N TRP A 119 8.39 14.32 5.90
CA TRP A 119 7.31 15.29 5.84
C TRP A 119 7.80 16.71 6.13
N VAL A 120 7.02 17.69 5.70
CA VAL A 120 7.20 19.11 6.03
C VAL A 120 6.01 19.53 6.87
N ASP A 121 6.23 19.79 8.16
CA ASP A 121 5.23 20.22 9.16
C ASP A 121 5.41 21.72 9.49
N PRO A 122 4.96 22.63 8.62
CA PRO A 122 5.20 24.06 8.79
C PRO A 122 4.32 24.67 9.89
N LEU A 123 4.73 25.82 10.41
CA LEU A 123 3.83 26.68 11.16
C LEU A 123 2.81 27.33 10.20
N SER A 124 1.61 27.64 10.68
CA SER A 124 0.56 28.25 9.85
C SER A 124 0.99 29.54 9.13
N LYS A 125 1.91 30.31 9.74
CA LYS A 125 2.46 31.54 9.12
C LYS A 125 3.43 31.27 7.96
N ASP A 126 4.04 30.09 7.91
CA ASP A 126 5.10 29.73 6.96
C ASP A 126 4.55 28.83 5.84
N ILE A 127 3.27 28.47 5.89
CA ILE A 127 2.65 27.47 5.01
C ILE A 127 2.75 27.80 3.51
N ILE A 128 2.82 29.08 3.13
CA ILE A 128 2.98 29.49 1.73
C ILE A 128 4.44 29.36 1.30
N ALA A 129 5.38 29.72 2.18
CA ALA A 129 6.82 29.67 1.88
C ALA A 129 7.37 28.24 1.94
N THR A 130 6.83 27.43 2.85
CA THR A 130 7.16 26.02 3.05
C THR A 130 5.86 25.22 3.08
N PRO A 131 5.35 24.79 1.91
CA PRO A 131 4.13 24.00 1.82
C PRO A 131 4.20 22.70 2.65
N PRO A 132 3.09 22.29 3.30
CA PRO A 132 2.99 20.99 3.92
C PRO A 132 3.16 19.90 2.84
N ALA A 133 3.96 18.88 3.14
CA ALA A 133 4.25 17.84 2.17
C ALA A 133 4.57 16.52 2.84
N ILE A 134 4.28 15.43 2.13
CA ILE A 134 4.70 14.07 2.46
C ILE A 134 5.50 13.55 1.27
N SER A 135 6.66 12.97 1.54
CA SER A 135 7.49 12.33 0.52
C SER A 135 7.89 10.93 0.92
N PHE A 136 8.02 10.05 -0.06
CA PHE A 136 8.42 8.65 0.11
C PHE A 136 9.08 8.14 -1.17
N THR A 137 9.88 7.09 -1.05
CA THR A 137 10.49 6.40 -2.19
C THR A 137 9.62 5.22 -2.59
N VAL A 138 9.37 5.03 -3.89
CA VAL A 138 8.68 3.85 -4.43
C VAL A 138 9.60 3.04 -5.34
N THR A 139 9.27 1.78 -5.56
CA THR A 139 9.99 0.91 -6.49
C THR A 139 9.02 0.01 -7.23
N THR A 140 8.46 0.53 -8.33
CA THR A 140 7.55 -0.21 -9.21
C THR A 140 8.12 -0.32 -10.62
N ALA A 141 7.48 -1.12 -11.47
CA ALA A 141 7.82 -1.15 -12.89
C ALA A 141 7.51 0.18 -13.59
N LYS A 142 6.55 0.96 -13.06
CA LYS A 142 6.12 2.24 -13.62
C LYS A 142 7.05 3.39 -13.22
N PHE A 143 7.43 3.45 -11.95
CA PHE A 143 8.33 4.48 -11.45
C PHE A 143 9.21 3.97 -10.31
N GLN A 144 10.48 4.41 -10.34
CA GLN A 144 11.44 4.22 -9.27
C GLN A 144 12.06 5.57 -8.94
N GLY A 145 11.94 5.98 -7.68
CA GLY A 145 12.36 7.29 -7.21
C GLY A 145 11.50 7.82 -6.09
N ARG A 146 11.66 9.11 -5.81
CA ARG A 146 10.94 9.82 -4.75
C ARG A 146 9.66 10.42 -5.30
N VAL A 147 8.56 10.21 -4.58
CA VAL A 147 7.27 10.84 -4.79
C VAL A 147 7.09 11.87 -3.68
N THR A 148 6.58 13.06 -4.00
CA THR A 148 6.20 14.08 -3.04
C THR A 148 4.77 14.52 -3.33
N VAL A 149 3.88 14.42 -2.33
CA VAL A 149 2.55 15.03 -2.35
C VAL A 149 2.63 16.28 -1.48
N LEU A 150 2.36 17.44 -2.05
CA LEU A 150 2.43 18.72 -1.35
C LEU A 150 1.13 19.50 -1.50
N TYR A 151 0.76 20.25 -0.46
CA TYR A 151 -0.45 21.06 -0.43
C TYR A 151 -0.19 22.49 -0.94
N GLU A 152 -0.91 22.90 -1.97
CA GLU A 152 -0.79 24.22 -2.57
C GLU A 152 -1.90 25.15 -2.10
N ARG A 153 -1.64 25.87 -1.00
CA ARG A 153 -2.62 26.77 -0.37
C ARG A 153 -3.24 27.80 -1.31
N GLY A 154 -2.50 28.27 -2.31
CA GLY A 154 -2.99 29.29 -3.25
C GLY A 154 -4.17 28.82 -4.10
N PHE A 155 -4.20 27.55 -4.47
CA PHE A 155 -5.23 26.93 -5.30
C PHE A 155 -6.12 25.95 -4.55
N ASP A 156 -5.79 25.66 -3.29
CA ASP A 156 -6.48 24.68 -2.45
C ASP A 156 -6.55 23.28 -3.08
N VAL A 157 -5.40 22.83 -3.57
CA VAL A 157 -5.20 21.55 -4.27
C VAL A 157 -3.90 20.90 -3.81
N TYR A 158 -3.67 19.66 -4.23
CA TYR A 158 -2.35 19.05 -4.15
C TYR A 158 -1.57 19.25 -5.45
N ALA A 159 -0.25 19.11 -5.33
CA ALA A 159 0.61 18.75 -6.44
C ALA A 159 1.37 17.46 -6.11
N VAL A 160 1.65 16.66 -7.13
CA VAL A 160 2.44 15.44 -7.01
C VAL A 160 3.70 15.56 -7.85
N GLU A 161 4.86 15.47 -7.21
CA GLU A 161 6.17 15.46 -7.86
C GLU A 161 6.77 14.06 -7.88
N LEU A 162 7.30 13.66 -9.03
CA LEU A 162 8.15 12.49 -9.21
C LEU A 162 9.59 12.96 -9.41
N ARG A 163 10.51 12.52 -8.56
CA ARG A 163 11.94 12.84 -8.65
C ARG A 163 12.78 11.58 -8.73
N ARG A 164 13.77 11.59 -9.62
CA ARG A 164 14.78 10.53 -9.74
C ARG A 164 16.15 11.17 -9.66
N ASP A 165 17.00 10.67 -8.76
CA ASP A 165 18.35 11.19 -8.54
C ASP A 165 18.39 12.71 -8.29
N GLY A 166 17.37 13.23 -7.58
CA GLY A 166 17.20 14.64 -7.26
C GLY A 166 16.55 15.49 -8.37
N ALA A 167 16.56 15.02 -9.62
CA ALA A 167 15.94 15.70 -10.75
C ALA A 167 14.42 15.50 -10.75
N LEU A 168 13.66 16.57 -11.05
CA LEU A 168 12.22 16.51 -11.27
C LEU A 168 11.94 15.84 -12.62
N VAL A 169 11.21 14.73 -12.58
CA VAL A 169 10.86 13.92 -13.75
C VAL A 169 9.46 14.28 -14.25
N GLU A 170 8.50 14.35 -13.35
CA GLU A 170 7.12 14.75 -13.64
C GLU A 170 6.60 15.55 -12.45
N ARG A 171 5.78 16.55 -12.75
CA ARG A 171 4.97 17.24 -11.77
C ARG A 171 3.55 17.31 -12.30
N VAL A 172 2.61 16.98 -11.43
CA VAL A 172 1.17 17.06 -11.70
C VAL A 172 0.62 18.10 -10.75
N ASP A 173 0.27 19.26 -11.29
CA ASP A 173 -0.40 20.35 -10.57
C ASP A 173 -1.92 20.15 -10.54
N GLU A 174 -2.61 20.96 -9.74
CA GLU A 174 -4.09 21.01 -9.67
C GLU A 174 -4.73 19.64 -9.39
N VAL A 175 -4.11 18.85 -8.53
CA VAL A 175 -4.64 17.55 -8.09
C VAL A 175 -5.69 17.79 -7.01
N PHE A 176 -6.97 17.72 -7.41
CA PHE A 176 -8.08 17.76 -6.46
C PHE A 176 -8.01 16.62 -5.45
N PHE A 177 -8.52 16.86 -4.25
CA PHE A 177 -8.44 15.92 -3.13
C PHE A 177 -9.03 14.54 -3.45
N ASP A 178 -10.16 14.50 -4.15
CA ASP A 178 -10.85 13.27 -4.58
C ASP A 178 -10.11 12.53 -5.72
N SER A 179 -9.24 13.24 -6.44
CA SER A 179 -8.49 12.76 -7.60
C SER A 179 -7.08 12.29 -7.24
N LEU A 180 -6.66 12.46 -5.98
CA LEU A 180 -5.34 12.07 -5.49
C LEU A 180 -5.06 10.57 -5.70
N GLY A 181 -6.04 9.71 -5.38
CA GLY A 181 -5.90 8.26 -5.55
C GLY A 181 -5.70 7.86 -7.02
N GLY A 182 -6.47 8.47 -7.93
CA GLY A 182 -6.32 8.29 -9.38
C GLY A 182 -4.98 8.76 -9.91
N THR A 183 -4.51 9.91 -9.41
CA THR A 183 -3.20 10.46 -9.77
C THR A 183 -2.07 9.53 -9.34
N LEU A 184 -2.09 9.04 -8.10
CA LEU A 184 -1.08 8.10 -7.60
C LEU A 184 -1.14 6.76 -8.33
N GLU A 185 -2.32 6.20 -8.61
CA GLU A 185 -2.43 4.99 -9.43
C GLU A 185 -1.80 5.20 -10.82
N ARG A 186 -2.16 6.30 -11.49
CA ARG A 186 -1.60 6.65 -12.81
C ARG A 186 -0.08 6.73 -12.76
N LEU A 187 0.50 7.33 -11.72
CA LEU A 187 1.93 7.62 -11.65
C LEU A 187 2.80 6.45 -11.15
N ILE A 188 2.33 5.68 -10.16
CA ILE A 188 3.20 4.74 -9.44
C ILE A 188 2.69 3.30 -9.35
N ASP A 189 1.39 3.05 -9.52
CA ASP A 189 0.86 1.68 -9.44
C ASP A 189 1.05 0.95 -10.79
N ASP A 190 1.71 -0.20 -10.78
CA ASP A 190 1.96 -1.03 -11.97
C ASP A 190 1.03 -2.26 -12.08
N GLY A 191 0.07 -2.39 -11.16
CA GLY A 191 -0.90 -3.48 -11.11
C GLY A 191 -0.34 -4.83 -10.67
N ASN A 192 0.95 -4.93 -10.32
CA ASN A 192 1.56 -6.21 -9.93
C ASN A 192 0.94 -6.83 -8.68
N TRP A 193 0.32 -6.01 -7.82
CA TRP A 193 -0.41 -6.47 -6.63
C TRP A 193 -1.57 -7.42 -6.97
N ARG A 194 -2.16 -7.31 -8.17
CA ARG A 194 -3.24 -8.19 -8.63
C ARG A 194 -2.75 -9.60 -8.96
N ARG A 195 -1.44 -9.80 -9.09
CA ARG A 195 -0.87 -11.08 -9.51
C ARG A 195 -0.86 -12.08 -8.36
N ILE A 196 -1.38 -13.27 -8.63
CA ILE A 196 -1.33 -14.40 -7.71
C ILE A 196 0.07 -14.99 -7.77
N ARG A 197 0.82 -14.91 -6.66
CA ARG A 197 2.17 -15.47 -6.61
C ARG A 197 2.07 -16.98 -6.53
N VAL A 198 2.64 -17.65 -7.52
CA VAL A 198 2.74 -19.11 -7.58
C VAL A 198 4.21 -19.50 -7.57
N GLN A 199 4.62 -20.25 -6.54
CA GLN A 199 5.96 -20.79 -6.39
C GLN A 199 5.91 -22.31 -6.52
N CYS A 200 6.72 -22.87 -7.43
CA CYS A 200 6.87 -24.31 -7.55
C CYS A 200 7.79 -24.81 -6.44
N LEU A 201 7.27 -25.63 -5.55
CA LEU A 201 8.05 -26.28 -4.51
C LEU A 201 8.76 -27.48 -5.15
N SER A 202 10.09 -27.49 -5.14
CA SER A 202 10.88 -28.57 -5.74
C SER A 202 10.51 -29.90 -5.08
N GLY A 203 9.77 -30.73 -5.82
CA GLY A 203 9.26 -32.01 -5.36
C GLY A 203 9.10 -32.96 -6.53
N ARG A 204 10.17 -33.18 -7.30
CA ARG A 204 10.21 -34.33 -8.20
C ARG A 204 10.39 -35.58 -7.33
N LYS A 205 9.29 -36.23 -6.94
CA LYS A 205 9.32 -37.68 -6.79
C LYS A 205 9.11 -38.25 -8.18
N ALA A 206 10.17 -38.82 -8.75
CA ALA A 206 10.06 -39.60 -9.97
C ALA A 206 9.08 -40.74 -9.70
N VAL A 207 7.92 -40.72 -10.34
CA VAL A 207 7.05 -41.89 -10.42
C VAL A 207 7.70 -42.80 -11.46
N ARG A 208 8.38 -43.85 -10.99
CA ARG A 208 8.75 -44.98 -11.86
C ARG A 208 7.48 -45.81 -12.06
N HIS A 209 7.04 -45.92 -13.30
CA HIS A 209 6.15 -46.99 -13.77
C HIS A 209 6.88 -48.32 -13.79
#